data_AF-A0A1I0A177-F1
#
_entry.id   AF-A0A1I0A177-F1
#
_cell.length_a   1.000
_cell.length_b   1.000
_cell.length_c   1.000
_cell.angle_alpha   90.00
_cell.angle_beta   90.00
_cell.angle_gamma   90.00
#
_symmetry.space_group_name_H-M   'P 1'
#
loop_
_entity.id
_entity.type
_entity.pdbx_description
1 polymer ?
#
loop_
_entity_poly.entity_id
_entity_poly.type
_entity_poly.pdbx_seq_one_letter_code
_entity_poly.pdbx_strand_id
1 'polypeptide(L)'
;MKPFLFCLLYALAGALLVPTARAQQLAALGSAASAAVFAGVPQASWQPDSDSAFALFDEAFYANQLFLLGEAHGVARVQDVDLALLKHLNVRAGVRTYVAEVDCSKAYYLNEYLRTGHDSTLRLVFRSWVAGTAQWGNAELYRKFQQIREWNRTLPANRQIRFIGLDALQDKPLAADYLAARLKGQRLRPALRTQLDSVMQLLRNDTGAAALGAVAKRSVDVLQRARQQRAATLGPVYDDVRHLLRNLGYESAGLGREQILFANFEALFRDLQLENEKLYGLWGLAHVLQSPIQGETRLLAGMIRASKLPVHDKVVSVLAMFSGCRMLYPTAGLPPAWQDAGQQTYTRTDKFNHDGPLTVLAGIEELKQRTRPGSTTLFRLDAAGAATTRQPIAVRYALGIPAGQQIQFSPRLPASAYVQYLLLVRDSKAVEPLQP
;
A
#
# COMPACT_ATOMS: atom_id res chain seq x y z
N MET A 1 8.82 -12.62 16.99
CA MET A 1 7.92 -11.55 16.51
C MET A 1 6.73 -12.23 15.86
N LYS A 2 5.58 -12.31 16.55
CA LYS A 2 4.39 -12.98 16.00
C LYS A 2 3.84 -12.12 14.86
N PRO A 3 3.58 -12.67 13.66
CA PRO A 3 2.84 -11.92 12.66
C PRO A 3 1.47 -11.60 13.26
N PHE A 4 0.94 -10.43 12.95
CA PHE A 4 -0.38 -9.98 13.39
C PHE A 4 -1.46 -10.96 12.91
N LEU A 5 -1.69 -11.99 13.71
CA LEU A 5 -2.84 -12.88 13.65
C LEU A 5 -3.88 -12.27 14.58
N PHE A 6 -4.77 -11.44 14.05
CA PHE A 6 -5.98 -11.06 14.76
C PHE A 6 -6.96 -12.25 14.76
N CYS A 7 -6.72 -13.20 15.66
CA CYS A 7 -7.74 -14.15 16.11
C CYS A 7 -8.31 -13.61 17.43
N LEU A 8 -9.59 -13.22 17.44
CA LEU A 8 -10.33 -13.08 18.70
C LEU A 8 -11.64 -13.86 18.59
N LEU A 9 -11.82 -14.76 19.57
CA LEU A 9 -12.98 -15.63 19.76
C LEU A 9 -14.27 -14.84 20.01
N TYR A 10 -15.38 -15.33 19.47
CA TYR A 10 -16.73 -14.92 19.89
C TYR A 10 -17.35 -15.99 20.79
N ALA A 11 -17.78 -15.58 21.99
CA ALA A 11 -18.81 -16.26 22.75
C ALA A 11 -20.17 -15.64 22.39
N LEU A 12 -21.11 -16.46 21.93
CA LEU A 12 -22.50 -16.09 21.69
C LEU A 12 -23.24 -15.98 23.03
N ALA A 13 -23.90 -14.84 23.27
CA ALA A 13 -25.02 -14.76 24.19
C ALA A 13 -26.19 -14.12 23.45
N GLY A 14 -27.27 -14.89 23.29
CA GLY A 14 -28.50 -14.44 22.66
C GLY A 14 -29.27 -13.47 23.55
N ALA A 15 -29.78 -12.40 22.94
CA ALA A 15 -30.84 -11.59 23.51
C ALA A 15 -31.80 -11.19 22.38
N LEU A 16 -33.03 -11.66 22.50
CA LEU A 16 -34.19 -11.21 21.72
C LEU A 16 -34.40 -9.71 21.95
N LEU A 17 -34.51 -8.92 20.89
CA LEU A 17 -34.87 -7.50 20.98
C LEU A 17 -35.99 -7.15 20.00
N VAL A 18 -37.07 -6.63 20.60
CA VAL A 18 -38.21 -5.94 20.01
C VAL A 18 -37.74 -4.76 19.16
N PRO A 19 -38.36 -4.47 18.00
CA PRO A 19 -37.90 -3.40 17.13
C PRO A 19 -38.16 -2.03 17.78
N THR A 20 -37.08 -1.28 18.03
CA THR A 20 -37.16 0.12 18.46
C THR A 20 -37.28 1.05 17.25
N ALA A 21 -37.84 2.25 17.46
CA ALA A 21 -38.09 3.30 16.45
C ALA A 21 -36.89 3.65 15.55
N ARG A 22 -35.67 3.27 15.94
CA ARG A 22 -34.44 3.41 15.12
C ARG A 22 -34.44 2.52 13.87
N ALA A 23 -35.12 1.37 13.92
CA ALA A 23 -35.28 0.48 12.76
C ALA A 23 -36.22 1.07 11.69
N GLN A 24 -37.25 1.83 12.10
CA GLN A 24 -38.13 2.54 11.18
C GLN A 24 -37.45 3.75 10.53
N GLN A 25 -36.53 4.41 11.24
CA GLN A 25 -35.72 5.51 10.68
C GLN A 25 -34.65 5.00 9.68
N LEU A 26 -34.15 3.77 9.87
CA LEU A 26 -33.29 3.08 8.90
C LEU A 26 -34.06 2.55 7.69
N ALA A 27 -35.32 2.13 7.86
CA ALA A 27 -36.19 1.74 6.76
C ALA A 27 -36.64 2.93 5.90
N ALA A 28 -36.81 4.12 6.49
CA ALA A 28 -37.15 5.35 5.78
C ALA A 28 -36.01 5.91 4.89
N LEU A 29 -34.76 5.49 5.10
CA LEU A 29 -33.64 5.74 4.18
C LEU A 29 -33.60 4.75 3.00
N GLY A 30 -34.47 3.73 3.00
CA GLY A 30 -34.54 2.69 1.98
C GLY A 30 -35.49 2.99 0.81
N SER A 31 -36.17 4.14 0.78
CA SER A 31 -37.15 4.48 -0.26
C SER A 31 -36.95 5.83 -0.96
N ALA A 32 -35.89 6.58 -0.62
CA ALA A 32 -35.46 7.68 -1.48
C ALA A 32 -34.71 7.07 -2.67
N ALA A 33 -35.23 7.25 -3.89
CA ALA A 33 -34.47 6.98 -5.11
C ALA A 33 -33.08 7.60 -4.95
N SER A 34 -32.05 6.75 -4.83
CA SER A 34 -30.68 7.20 -4.59
C SER A 34 -30.35 8.26 -5.64
N ALA A 35 -30.09 9.49 -5.21
CA ALA A 35 -29.46 10.47 -6.08
C ALA A 35 -28.23 9.78 -6.70
N ALA A 36 -28.08 9.89 -8.03
CA ALA A 36 -27.02 9.21 -8.75
C ALA A 36 -25.64 9.72 -8.28
N VAL A 37 -24.95 8.89 -7.49
CA VAL A 37 -23.68 9.22 -6.79
C VAL A 37 -22.59 9.57 -7.79
N PHE A 38 -22.57 8.88 -8.94
CA PHE A 38 -21.55 9.03 -9.98
C PHE A 38 -22.09 9.72 -11.25
N ALA A 39 -23.24 10.42 -11.15
CA ALA A 39 -23.78 11.16 -12.28
C ALA A 39 -22.77 12.17 -12.85
N GLY A 40 -22.66 12.20 -14.17
CA GLY A 40 -21.75 13.10 -14.87
C GLY A 40 -20.25 12.78 -14.72
N VAL A 41 -19.88 11.70 -14.03
CA VAL A 41 -18.48 11.26 -13.91
C VAL A 41 -18.01 10.68 -15.25
N PRO A 42 -16.98 11.22 -15.91
CA PRO A 42 -16.42 10.63 -17.13
C PRO A 42 -15.78 9.27 -16.86
N GLN A 43 -15.83 8.38 -17.86
CA GLN A 43 -15.26 7.03 -17.74
C GLN A 43 -14.49 6.62 -19.01
N ALA A 44 -13.53 5.71 -18.85
CA ALA A 44 -12.86 5.03 -19.96
C ALA A 44 -12.52 3.60 -19.55
N SER A 45 -12.81 2.63 -20.43
CA SER A 45 -12.39 1.26 -20.22
C SER A 45 -10.88 1.13 -20.43
N TRP A 46 -10.21 0.53 -19.46
CA TRP A 46 -8.81 0.13 -19.58
C TRP A 46 -8.74 -1.21 -20.31
N GLN A 47 -7.83 -1.29 -21.27
CA GLN A 47 -7.47 -2.54 -21.94
C GLN A 47 -5.95 -2.71 -21.87
N PRO A 48 -5.45 -3.93 -21.62
CA PRO A 48 -4.02 -4.22 -21.71
C PRO A 48 -3.48 -3.82 -23.09
N ASP A 49 -2.25 -3.30 -23.11
CA ASP A 49 -1.49 -2.98 -24.33
C ASP A 49 -2.17 -2.04 -25.34
N SER A 50 -3.16 -1.26 -24.89
CA SER A 50 -3.81 -0.20 -25.69
C SER A 50 -3.09 1.14 -25.52
N ASP A 51 -2.80 1.82 -26.63
CA ASP A 51 -2.25 3.19 -26.62
C ASP A 51 -3.16 4.21 -25.93
N SER A 52 -4.45 3.90 -25.79
CA SER A 52 -5.45 4.71 -25.10
C SER A 52 -5.87 4.15 -23.74
N ALA A 53 -5.10 3.19 -23.15
CA ALA A 53 -5.46 2.51 -21.90
C ALA A 53 -5.74 3.47 -20.73
N PHE A 54 -5.16 4.68 -20.76
CA PHE A 54 -5.30 5.71 -19.74
C PHE A 54 -5.79 7.06 -20.31
N ALA A 55 -6.70 7.03 -21.29
CA ALA A 55 -7.18 8.20 -22.02
C ALA A 55 -7.85 9.30 -21.16
N LEU A 56 -8.27 9.00 -19.92
CA LEU A 56 -8.84 10.00 -19.02
C LEU A 56 -7.81 10.91 -18.35
N PHE A 57 -6.52 10.51 -18.34
CA PHE A 57 -5.48 11.32 -17.72
C PHE A 57 -5.10 12.49 -18.63
N ASP A 58 -5.31 13.70 -18.12
CA ASP A 58 -5.03 14.96 -18.80
C ASP A 58 -3.77 15.64 -18.23
N GLU A 59 -3.49 16.86 -18.71
CA GLU A 59 -2.33 17.66 -18.25
C GLU A 59 -2.35 17.90 -16.74
N ALA A 60 -3.54 18.11 -16.15
CA ALA A 60 -3.68 18.30 -14.70
C ALA A 60 -3.28 17.04 -13.93
N PHE A 61 -3.62 15.84 -14.43
CA PHE A 61 -3.12 14.59 -13.87
C PHE A 61 -1.58 14.54 -13.90
N TYR A 62 -0.94 14.79 -15.05
CA TYR A 62 0.52 14.69 -15.17
C TYR A 62 1.29 15.83 -14.49
N ALA A 63 0.65 16.95 -14.17
CA ALA A 63 1.23 18.02 -13.37
C ALA A 63 1.57 17.54 -11.94
N ASN A 64 0.86 16.55 -11.42
CA ASN A 64 1.15 15.93 -10.13
C ASN A 64 2.51 15.24 -10.09
N GLN A 65 3.08 15.13 -8.90
CA GLN A 65 4.38 14.56 -8.66
C GLN A 65 4.31 13.16 -8.04
N LEU A 66 3.32 12.92 -7.17
CA LEU A 66 3.09 11.63 -6.54
C LEU A 66 1.80 11.01 -7.07
N PHE A 67 1.94 9.85 -7.72
CA PHE A 67 0.85 9.07 -8.29
C PHE A 67 0.62 7.82 -7.43
N LEU A 68 -0.58 7.62 -6.91
CA LEU A 68 -0.89 6.52 -6.01
C LEU A 68 -2.02 5.66 -6.58
N LEU A 69 -1.80 4.35 -6.68
CA LEU A 69 -2.84 3.36 -6.96
C LEU A 69 -3.16 2.61 -5.67
N GLY A 70 -4.40 2.65 -5.21
CA GLY A 70 -4.88 1.97 -4.01
C GLY A 70 -5.67 0.71 -4.34
N GLU A 71 -5.45 -0.39 -3.62
CA GLU A 71 -6.18 -1.65 -3.81
C GLU A 71 -6.60 -2.35 -2.52
N ALA A 72 -7.62 -3.20 -2.61
CA ALA A 72 -7.79 -4.30 -1.66
C ALA A 72 -6.97 -5.49 -2.19
N HIS A 73 -6.08 -6.03 -1.36
CA HIS A 73 -5.18 -7.10 -1.80
C HIS A 73 -5.93 -8.36 -2.26
N GLY A 74 -5.22 -9.18 -3.03
CA GLY A 74 -5.66 -10.53 -3.39
C GLY A 74 -6.38 -10.66 -4.73
N VAL A 75 -6.53 -9.58 -5.50
CA VAL A 75 -7.14 -9.58 -6.84
C VAL A 75 -6.08 -9.49 -7.92
N ALA A 76 -6.10 -10.40 -8.89
CA ALA A 76 -5.05 -10.51 -9.90
C ALA A 76 -4.96 -9.31 -10.85
N ARG A 77 -6.08 -8.84 -11.38
CA ARG A 77 -6.13 -7.80 -12.43
C ARG A 77 -5.43 -6.49 -12.04
N VAL A 78 -5.40 -6.14 -10.76
CA VAL A 78 -4.76 -4.90 -10.30
C VAL A 78 -3.25 -4.95 -10.50
N GLN A 79 -2.63 -6.13 -10.42
CA GLN A 79 -1.20 -6.28 -10.69
C GLN A 79 -0.87 -5.97 -12.16
N ASP A 80 -1.77 -6.32 -13.09
CA ASP A 80 -1.64 -5.97 -14.51
C ASP A 80 -1.78 -4.45 -14.72
N VAL A 81 -2.80 -3.85 -14.08
CA VAL A 81 -3.04 -2.40 -14.18
C VAL A 81 -1.88 -1.61 -13.58
N ASP A 82 -1.34 -2.06 -12.44
CA ASP A 82 -0.18 -1.45 -11.79
C ASP A 82 1.05 -1.44 -12.71
N LEU A 83 1.36 -2.59 -13.33
CA LEU A 83 2.46 -2.69 -14.29
C LEU A 83 2.23 -1.78 -15.50
N ALA A 84 1.02 -1.77 -16.05
CA ALA A 84 0.68 -0.93 -17.20
C ALA A 84 0.77 0.55 -16.85
N LEU A 85 0.30 0.95 -15.66
CA LEU A 85 0.33 2.33 -15.19
C LEU A 85 1.77 2.79 -14.93
N LEU A 86 2.61 1.96 -14.32
CA LEU A 86 4.03 2.22 -14.15
C LEU A 86 4.72 2.45 -15.50
N LYS A 87 4.47 1.59 -16.49
CA LYS A 87 5.01 1.72 -17.86
C LYS A 87 4.55 3.01 -18.51
N HIS A 88 3.26 3.29 -18.44
CA HIS A 88 2.65 4.52 -18.97
C HIS A 88 3.25 5.78 -18.35
N LEU A 89 3.34 5.85 -17.02
CA LEU A 89 3.88 6.99 -16.29
C LEU A 89 5.39 7.16 -16.49
N ASN A 90 6.14 6.07 -16.66
CA ASN A 90 7.52 6.19 -17.11
C ASN A 90 7.53 6.90 -18.46
N VAL A 91 6.94 6.30 -19.50
CA VAL A 91 6.94 6.85 -20.87
C VAL A 91 6.48 8.30 -20.91
N ARG A 92 5.31 8.61 -20.32
CA ARG A 92 4.67 9.93 -20.40
C ARG A 92 5.22 10.99 -19.45
N ALA A 93 5.60 10.62 -18.23
CA ALA A 93 5.94 11.57 -17.17
C ALA A 93 7.35 11.39 -16.58
N GLY A 94 8.11 10.38 -17.04
CA GLY A 94 9.45 10.11 -16.54
C GLY A 94 9.52 9.54 -15.15
N VAL A 95 8.43 8.92 -14.68
CA VAL A 95 8.44 8.16 -13.43
C VAL A 95 9.49 7.06 -13.50
N ARG A 96 10.46 7.11 -12.59
CA ARG A 96 11.49 6.08 -12.41
C ARG A 96 11.62 5.59 -10.96
N THR A 97 10.91 6.22 -10.03
CA THR A 97 10.97 5.88 -8.61
C THR A 97 9.64 5.32 -8.17
N TYR A 98 9.63 4.03 -7.84
CA TYR A 98 8.50 3.31 -7.31
C TYR A 98 8.50 3.41 -5.77
N VAL A 99 7.54 4.11 -5.18
CA VAL A 99 7.30 4.18 -3.73
C VAL A 99 6.48 2.97 -3.29
N ALA A 100 7.12 1.98 -2.68
CA ALA A 100 6.51 0.68 -2.39
C ALA A 100 6.08 0.53 -0.92
N GLU A 101 4.98 -0.19 -0.71
CA GLU A 101 4.49 -0.68 0.59
C GLU A 101 5.34 -1.86 1.11
N VAL A 102 6.64 -1.62 1.18
CA VAL A 102 7.65 -2.55 1.70
C VAL A 102 8.62 -1.77 2.57
N ASP A 103 9.33 -2.46 3.46
CA ASP A 103 10.41 -1.83 4.21
C ASP A 103 11.68 -1.59 3.36
N CYS A 104 12.61 -0.80 3.89
CA CYS A 104 13.86 -0.47 3.21
C CYS A 104 14.72 -1.68 2.83
N SER A 105 14.69 -2.77 3.60
CA SER A 105 15.46 -3.99 3.33
C SER A 105 14.88 -4.75 2.14
N LYS A 106 13.54 -4.88 2.07
CA LYS A 106 12.85 -5.46 0.92
C LYS A 106 13.08 -4.63 -0.34
N ALA A 107 13.00 -3.30 -0.25
CA ALA A 107 13.29 -2.43 -1.39
C ALA A 107 14.74 -2.58 -1.90
N TYR A 108 15.72 -2.70 -1.00
CA TYR A 108 17.11 -2.99 -1.37
C TYR A 108 17.22 -4.29 -2.18
N TYR A 109 16.65 -5.38 -1.68
CA TYR A 109 16.72 -6.67 -2.36
C TYR A 109 15.90 -6.73 -3.66
N LEU A 110 14.80 -5.98 -3.77
CA LEU A 110 14.11 -5.78 -5.04
C LEU A 110 15.03 -5.10 -6.06
N ASN A 111 15.74 -4.03 -5.68
CA ASN A 111 16.69 -3.36 -6.58
C ASN A 111 17.87 -4.26 -6.95
N GLU A 112 18.39 -5.06 -6.01
CA GLU A 112 19.43 -6.04 -6.31
C GLU A 112 18.93 -7.14 -7.26
N TYR A 113 17.67 -7.56 -7.13
CA TYR A 113 17.04 -8.46 -8.09
C TYR A 113 16.94 -7.82 -9.47
N LEU A 114 16.48 -6.56 -9.57
CA LEU A 114 16.42 -5.84 -10.85
C LEU A 114 17.81 -5.78 -11.52
N ARG A 115 18.87 -5.58 -10.74
CA ARG A 115 20.25 -5.49 -11.21
C ARG A 115 20.83 -6.84 -11.65
N THR A 116 20.60 -7.90 -10.87
CA THR A 116 21.28 -9.21 -11.06
C THR A 116 20.43 -10.23 -11.81
N GLY A 117 19.11 -10.23 -11.59
CA GLY A 117 18.21 -11.30 -12.04
C GLY A 117 18.30 -12.60 -11.26
N HIS A 118 18.93 -12.60 -10.09
CA HIS A 118 18.98 -13.80 -9.27
C HIS A 118 17.64 -14.02 -8.56
N ASP A 119 16.89 -15.04 -8.99
CA ASP A 119 15.60 -15.38 -8.38
C ASP A 119 15.71 -15.73 -6.88
N SER A 120 16.88 -16.17 -6.39
CA SER A 120 17.12 -16.35 -4.95
C SER A 120 16.97 -15.03 -4.19
N THR A 121 17.38 -13.91 -4.76
CA THR A 121 17.20 -12.58 -4.18
C THR A 121 15.73 -12.20 -4.11
N LEU A 122 14.95 -12.46 -5.16
CA LEU A 122 13.52 -12.19 -5.16
C LEU A 122 12.78 -13.06 -4.14
N ARG A 123 13.13 -14.35 -4.03
CA ARG A 123 12.57 -15.24 -2.99
C ARG A 123 12.81 -14.74 -1.57
N LEU A 124 13.95 -14.11 -1.28
CA LEU A 124 14.21 -13.50 0.03
C LEU A 124 13.19 -12.38 0.36
N VAL A 125 12.78 -11.59 -0.63
CA VAL A 125 11.78 -10.51 -0.45
C VAL A 125 10.44 -11.11 -0.02
N PHE A 126 10.00 -12.17 -0.69
CA PHE A 126 8.68 -12.80 -0.49
C PHE A 126 8.60 -13.72 0.73
N ARG A 127 9.74 -14.23 1.22
CA ARG A 127 9.81 -15.23 2.28
C ARG A 127 8.91 -14.92 3.49
N SER A 128 8.98 -13.70 4.03
CA SER A 128 8.17 -13.33 5.20
C SER A 128 6.68 -13.26 4.90
N TRP A 129 6.29 -12.87 3.68
CA TRP A 129 4.88 -12.85 3.28
C TRP A 129 4.34 -14.25 3.10
N VAL A 130 5.10 -15.17 2.49
CA VAL A 130 4.71 -16.58 2.36
C VAL A 130 4.58 -17.23 3.73
N ALA A 131 5.60 -17.08 4.59
CA ALA A 131 5.58 -17.64 5.94
C ALA A 131 4.47 -17.07 6.83
N GLY A 132 4.17 -15.77 6.67
CA GLY A 132 3.12 -15.06 7.41
C GLY A 132 1.74 -15.11 6.76
N THR A 133 1.56 -15.93 5.72
CA THR A 133 0.32 -16.07 4.93
C THR A 133 -0.26 -14.75 4.43
N ALA A 134 0.59 -13.76 4.16
CA ALA A 134 0.16 -12.45 3.68
C ALA A 134 -0.23 -12.52 2.20
N GLN A 135 -1.27 -11.77 1.82
CA GLN A 135 -1.79 -11.75 0.44
C GLN A 135 -0.75 -11.27 -0.59
N TRP A 136 0.27 -10.50 -0.18
CA TRP A 136 1.42 -10.11 -1.02
C TRP A 136 2.32 -11.29 -1.41
N GLY A 137 2.26 -12.42 -0.71
CA GLY A 137 2.98 -13.66 -1.00
C GLY A 137 2.40 -14.43 -2.19
N ASN A 138 2.23 -13.79 -3.35
CA ASN A 138 1.52 -14.34 -4.50
C ASN A 138 2.32 -14.31 -5.81
N ALA A 139 1.91 -15.16 -6.76
CA ALA A 139 2.60 -15.40 -8.02
C ALA A 139 2.48 -14.22 -9.00
N GLU A 140 1.35 -13.51 -9.00
CA GLU A 140 1.14 -12.33 -9.85
C GLU A 140 2.10 -11.19 -9.49
N LEU A 141 2.29 -10.90 -8.20
CA LEU A 141 3.26 -9.90 -7.74
C LEU A 141 4.70 -10.35 -8.05
N TYR A 142 5.01 -11.63 -7.82
CA TYR A 142 6.33 -12.19 -8.13
C TYR A 142 6.64 -12.00 -9.63
N ARG A 143 5.70 -12.40 -10.50
CA ARG A 143 5.82 -12.25 -11.95
C ARG A 143 5.91 -10.78 -12.37
N LYS A 144 5.16 -9.88 -11.73
CA LYS A 144 5.24 -8.44 -11.99
C LYS A 144 6.67 -7.93 -11.77
N PHE A 145 7.35 -8.33 -10.70
CA PHE A 145 8.76 -7.94 -10.51
C PHE A 145 9.69 -8.53 -11.59
N GLN A 146 9.45 -9.76 -12.04
CA GLN A 146 10.19 -10.34 -13.17
C GLN A 146 9.97 -9.53 -14.46
N GLN A 147 8.73 -9.11 -14.73
CA GLN A 147 8.37 -8.28 -15.88
C GLN A 147 8.96 -6.86 -15.79
N ILE A 148 8.98 -6.24 -14.61
CA ILE A 148 9.64 -4.96 -14.38
C ILE A 148 11.14 -5.08 -14.66
N ARG A 149 11.78 -6.17 -14.22
CA ARG A 149 13.19 -6.41 -14.53
C ARG A 149 13.42 -6.51 -16.03
N GLU A 150 12.64 -7.33 -16.72
CA GLU A 150 12.84 -7.52 -18.16
C GLU A 150 12.66 -6.20 -18.91
N TRP A 151 11.64 -5.43 -18.54
CA TRP A 151 11.44 -4.10 -19.10
C TRP A 151 12.57 -3.12 -18.74
N ASN A 152 13.07 -3.12 -17.50
CA ASN A 152 14.21 -2.27 -17.11
C ASN A 152 15.47 -2.51 -17.95
N ARG A 153 15.69 -3.73 -18.46
CA ARG A 153 16.82 -4.04 -19.35
C ARG A 153 16.70 -3.40 -20.73
N THR A 154 15.49 -3.01 -21.14
CA THR A 154 15.26 -2.32 -22.41
C THR A 154 15.28 -0.80 -22.28
N LEU A 155 15.23 -0.28 -21.03
CA LEU A 155 15.25 1.15 -20.75
C LEU A 155 16.67 1.72 -20.69
N PRO A 156 16.90 2.97 -21.13
CA PRO A 156 18.15 3.67 -20.86
C PRO A 156 18.31 3.89 -19.34
N ALA A 157 19.56 3.99 -18.87
CA ALA A 157 19.89 4.02 -17.44
C ALA A 157 19.13 5.10 -16.64
N ASN A 158 18.90 6.27 -17.22
CA ASN A 158 18.15 7.37 -16.60
C ASN A 158 16.62 7.17 -16.57
N ARG A 159 16.13 6.05 -17.11
CA ARG A 159 14.70 5.68 -17.16
C ARG A 159 14.39 4.39 -16.42
N GLN A 160 15.40 3.66 -15.99
CA GLN A 160 15.23 2.41 -15.25
C GLN A 160 14.48 2.64 -13.94
N ILE A 161 13.54 1.74 -13.66
CA ILE A 161 12.77 1.76 -12.41
C ILE A 161 13.65 1.34 -11.24
N ARG A 162 13.53 2.07 -10.13
CA ARG A 162 14.05 1.71 -8.82
C ARG A 162 12.94 1.71 -7.78
N PHE A 163 13.06 0.89 -6.76
CA PHE A 163 12.16 0.84 -5.61
C PHE A 163 12.70 1.60 -4.41
N ILE A 164 11.84 2.33 -3.72
CA ILE A 164 12.07 2.79 -2.34
C ILE A 164 10.97 2.25 -1.43
N GLY A 165 11.34 1.77 -0.25
CA GLY A 165 10.41 1.16 0.70
C GLY A 165 10.09 2.13 1.83
N LEU A 166 8.81 2.39 2.08
CA LEU A 166 8.37 3.34 3.11
C LEU A 166 7.85 2.66 4.37
N ASP A 167 7.59 1.36 4.37
CA ASP A 167 6.91 0.70 5.48
C ASP A 167 7.80 0.54 6.72
N ALA A 168 7.15 0.28 7.85
CA ALA A 168 7.80 -0.25 9.03
C ALA A 168 8.45 -1.60 8.71
N LEU A 169 9.49 -1.97 9.48
CA LEU A 169 10.24 -3.18 9.21
C LEU A 169 9.38 -4.45 9.27
N GLN A 170 9.31 -5.19 8.16
CA GLN A 170 8.44 -6.36 8.01
C GLN A 170 9.19 -7.68 8.24
N ASP A 171 10.47 -7.75 7.88
CA ASP A 171 11.33 -8.95 8.00
C ASP A 171 12.66 -8.62 8.68
N LYS A 172 12.74 -8.88 10.00
CA LYS A 172 13.93 -8.57 10.80
C LYS A 172 15.18 -9.36 10.37
N PRO A 173 15.12 -10.69 10.13
CA PRO A 173 16.26 -11.41 9.55
C PRO A 173 16.76 -10.80 8.24
N LEU A 174 15.86 -10.43 7.32
CA LEU A 174 16.24 -9.79 6.06
C LEU A 174 16.91 -8.43 6.29
N ALA A 175 16.45 -7.66 7.28
CA ALA A 175 17.07 -6.41 7.67
C ALA A 175 18.49 -6.58 8.22
N ALA A 176 18.75 -7.67 8.96
CA ALA A 176 20.10 -8.00 9.41
C ALA A 176 21.02 -8.29 8.23
N ASP A 177 20.53 -9.05 7.24
CA ASP A 177 21.29 -9.38 6.04
C ASP A 177 21.54 -8.13 5.19
N TYR A 178 20.55 -7.25 5.07
CA TYR A 178 20.69 -5.94 4.44
C TYR A 178 21.79 -5.10 5.12
N LEU A 179 21.75 -4.98 6.45
CA LEU A 179 22.79 -4.27 7.19
C LEU A 179 24.17 -4.88 6.95
N ALA A 180 24.31 -6.21 7.04
CA ALA A 180 25.56 -6.90 6.75
C ALA A 180 26.06 -6.63 5.32
N ALA A 181 25.17 -6.63 4.33
CA ALA A 181 25.49 -6.34 2.94
C ALA A 181 26.00 -4.90 2.76
N ARG A 182 25.37 -3.90 3.41
CA ARG A 182 25.83 -2.50 3.36
C ARG A 182 27.17 -2.28 4.05
N LEU A 183 27.46 -3.02 5.12
CA LEU A 183 28.72 -2.90 5.86
C LEU A 183 29.88 -3.69 5.23
N LYS A 184 29.63 -4.54 4.23
CA LYS A 184 30.67 -5.31 3.56
C LYS A 184 31.74 -4.38 2.96
N GLY A 185 32.99 -4.58 3.35
CA GLY A 185 34.13 -3.76 2.91
C GLY A 185 34.26 -2.40 3.59
N GLN A 186 33.35 -2.03 4.50
CA GLN A 186 33.41 -0.76 5.22
C GLN A 186 34.39 -0.81 6.40
N ARG A 187 35.20 0.25 6.56
CA ARG A 187 36.11 0.43 7.69
C ARG A 187 35.40 1.18 8.82
N LEU A 188 34.88 0.43 9.79
CA LEU A 188 34.15 0.97 10.92
C LEU A 188 35.06 1.21 12.13
N ARG A 189 34.84 2.34 12.82
CA ARG A 189 35.41 2.56 14.17
C ARG A 189 34.85 1.52 15.17
N PRO A 190 35.63 1.10 16.18
CA PRO A 190 35.21 0.07 17.13
C PRO A 190 33.84 0.34 17.78
N ALA A 191 33.62 1.56 18.28
CA ALA A 191 32.36 1.91 18.94
C ALA A 191 31.14 1.77 18.01
N LEU A 192 31.26 2.20 16.75
CA LEU A 192 30.17 2.06 15.76
C LEU A 192 29.99 0.60 15.37
N ARG A 193 31.09 -0.15 15.18
CA ARG A 193 31.05 -1.59 14.89
C ARG A 193 30.29 -2.34 15.98
N THR A 194 30.63 -2.15 17.25
CA THR A 194 29.95 -2.80 18.38
C THR A 194 28.45 -2.51 18.41
N GLN A 195 28.04 -1.26 18.15
CA GLN A 195 26.62 -0.92 18.09
C GLN A 195 25.91 -1.63 16.93
N LEU A 196 26.49 -1.61 15.73
CA LEU A 196 25.88 -2.24 14.55
C LEU A 196 25.86 -3.77 14.66
N ASP A 197 26.88 -4.39 15.28
CA ASP A 197 26.89 -5.83 15.58
C ASP A 197 25.76 -6.19 16.55
N SER A 198 25.51 -5.36 17.56
CA SER A 198 24.37 -5.53 18.48
C SER A 198 23.03 -5.42 17.77
N VAL A 199 22.88 -4.46 16.84
CA VAL A 199 21.68 -4.34 16.01
C VAL A 199 21.47 -5.59 15.16
N MET A 200 22.51 -6.09 14.47
CA MET A 200 22.41 -7.30 13.65
C MET A 200 22.02 -8.52 14.49
N GLN A 201 22.58 -8.68 15.68
CA GLN A 201 22.24 -9.77 16.59
C GLN A 201 20.78 -9.69 17.05
N LEU A 202 20.31 -8.50 17.43
CA LEU A 202 18.92 -8.28 17.87
C LEU A 202 17.90 -8.39 16.73
N LEU A 203 18.30 -8.13 15.48
CA LEU A 203 17.46 -8.38 14.31
C LEU A 203 17.31 -9.87 14.01
N ARG A 204 18.35 -10.67 14.28
CA ARG A 204 18.33 -12.13 14.08
C ARG A 204 17.61 -12.87 15.21
N ASN A 205 17.55 -12.26 16.38
CA ASN A 205 16.93 -12.84 17.57
C ASN A 205 15.53 -12.28 17.77
N ASP A 206 14.57 -13.17 18.03
CA ASP A 206 13.16 -12.79 18.17
C ASP A 206 12.80 -12.20 19.55
N THR A 207 13.77 -12.16 20.46
CA THR A 207 13.66 -11.63 21.83
C THR A 207 14.22 -10.21 21.92
N GLY A 208 13.47 -9.27 22.49
CA GLY A 208 13.97 -7.93 22.83
C GLY A 208 13.63 -6.78 21.86
N ALA A 209 12.37 -6.69 21.38
CA ALA A 209 11.92 -5.57 20.54
C ALA A 209 12.19 -4.18 21.17
N ALA A 210 11.96 -4.04 22.47
CA ALA A 210 12.27 -2.79 23.19
C ALA A 210 13.78 -2.49 23.23
N ALA A 211 14.62 -3.53 23.39
CA ALA A 211 16.06 -3.37 23.35
C ALA A 211 16.54 -2.97 21.95
N LEU A 212 15.95 -3.54 20.89
CA LEU A 212 16.29 -3.23 19.50
C LEU A 212 16.10 -1.74 19.19
N GLY A 213 14.96 -1.15 19.51
CA GLY A 213 14.74 0.27 19.23
C GLY A 213 15.65 1.18 20.07
N ALA A 214 15.92 0.83 21.33
CA ALA A 214 16.86 1.57 22.17
C ALA A 214 18.30 1.52 21.63
N VAL A 215 18.76 0.34 21.19
CA VAL A 215 20.08 0.17 20.55
C VAL A 215 20.13 0.91 19.21
N ALA A 216 19.08 0.83 18.40
CA ALA A 216 19.00 1.53 17.12
C ALA A 216 19.10 3.05 17.30
N LYS A 217 18.37 3.62 18.27
CA LYS A 217 18.45 5.05 18.62
C LYS A 217 19.87 5.46 19.01
N ARG A 218 20.51 4.72 19.93
CA ARG A 218 21.92 5.00 20.30
C ARG A 218 22.86 4.88 19.11
N SER A 219 22.62 3.94 18.21
CA SER A 219 23.41 3.75 16.99
C SER A 219 23.29 4.95 16.05
N VAL A 220 22.09 5.54 15.92
CA VAL A 220 21.89 6.80 15.18
C VAL A 220 22.72 7.93 15.79
N ASP A 221 22.71 8.10 17.11
CA ASP A 221 23.47 9.16 17.79
C ASP A 221 24.98 9.02 17.56
N VAL A 222 25.51 7.80 17.72
CA VAL A 222 26.93 7.49 17.45
C VAL A 222 27.27 7.79 15.99
N LEU A 223 26.39 7.39 15.07
CA LEU A 223 26.58 7.61 13.65
C LEU A 223 26.56 9.10 13.27
N GLN A 224 25.67 9.90 13.88
CA GLN A 224 25.60 11.35 13.67
C GLN A 224 26.84 12.07 14.20
N ARG A 225 27.29 11.73 15.42
CA ARG A 225 28.51 12.31 16.01
C ARG A 225 29.74 12.01 15.15
N ALA A 226 29.85 10.78 14.65
CA ALA A 226 30.95 10.40 13.76
C ALA A 226 30.96 11.27 12.47
N ARG A 227 29.79 11.53 11.88
CA ARG A 227 29.67 12.41 10.71
C ARG A 227 30.04 13.86 11.01
N GLN A 228 29.56 14.41 12.15
CA GLN A 228 29.89 15.78 12.57
C GLN A 228 31.40 15.98 12.78
N GLN A 229 32.07 14.96 13.32
CA GLN A 229 33.52 14.95 13.51
C GLN A 229 34.31 14.70 12.21
N ARG A 230 33.64 14.65 11.04
CA ARG A 230 34.22 14.29 9.73
C ARG A 230 35.01 12.97 9.77
N ALA A 231 34.62 12.06 10.65
CA ALA A 231 35.20 10.73 10.70
C ALA A 231 34.68 9.92 9.51
N ALA A 232 35.57 9.49 8.62
CA ALA A 232 35.21 8.53 7.58
C ALA A 232 34.81 7.19 8.24
N THR A 233 33.53 6.83 8.17
CA THR A 233 33.02 5.57 8.75
C THR A 233 32.16 4.74 7.80
N LEU A 234 31.22 5.36 7.07
CA LEU A 234 30.28 4.63 6.20
C LEU A 234 30.24 5.12 4.73
N GLY A 235 30.93 6.20 4.39
CA GLY A 235 31.00 6.69 3.00
C GLY A 235 29.61 6.73 2.31
N PRO A 236 29.45 6.14 1.11
CA PRO A 236 28.19 6.12 0.36
C PRO A 236 27.04 5.35 1.03
N VAL A 237 27.31 4.48 2.01
CA VAL A 237 26.27 3.66 2.66
C VAL A 237 25.70 4.32 3.92
N TYR A 238 26.14 5.55 4.24
CA TYR A 238 25.73 6.27 5.45
C TYR A 238 24.21 6.44 5.54
N ASP A 239 23.58 6.93 4.47
CA ASP A 239 22.15 7.26 4.50
C ASP A 239 21.28 6.00 4.59
N ASP A 240 21.70 4.92 3.94
CA ASP A 240 21.06 3.60 4.01
C ASP A 240 21.04 3.02 5.43
N VAL A 241 22.20 3.02 6.10
CA VAL A 241 22.34 2.52 7.47
C VAL A 241 21.57 3.44 8.43
N ARG A 242 21.67 4.76 8.25
CA ARG A 242 20.93 5.71 9.07
C ARG A 242 19.43 5.54 8.92
N HIS A 243 18.94 5.32 7.71
CA HIS A 243 17.51 5.14 7.42
C HIS A 243 16.99 3.86 8.10
N LEU A 244 17.70 2.73 7.98
CA LEU A 244 17.34 1.49 8.68
C LEU A 244 17.24 1.71 10.20
N LEU A 245 18.26 2.34 10.80
CA LEU A 245 18.30 2.57 12.24
C LEU A 245 17.19 3.51 12.72
N ARG A 246 16.83 4.53 11.92
CA ARG A 246 15.67 5.40 12.21
C ARG A 246 14.36 4.62 12.17
N ASN A 247 14.17 3.82 11.12
CA ASN A 247 12.97 2.98 10.95
C ASN A 247 12.78 2.05 12.16
N LEU A 248 13.87 1.38 12.59
CA LEU A 248 13.91 0.55 13.80
C LEU A 248 13.58 1.30 15.10
N GLY A 249 13.86 2.60 15.16
CA GLY A 249 13.61 3.43 16.34
C GLY A 249 12.17 3.92 16.46
N TYR A 250 11.38 3.93 15.38
CA TYR A 250 10.08 4.60 15.37
C TYR A 250 9.03 3.93 16.25
N GLU A 251 8.90 2.60 16.21
CA GLU A 251 7.93 1.90 17.07
C GLU A 251 8.25 2.12 18.56
N SER A 252 9.54 2.11 18.93
CA SER A 252 9.98 2.40 20.30
C SER A 252 9.80 3.87 20.69
N ALA A 253 9.60 4.77 19.72
CA ALA A 253 9.22 6.15 19.95
C ALA A 253 7.69 6.35 19.97
N GLY A 254 6.90 5.26 19.89
CA GLY A 254 5.44 5.30 19.98
C GLY A 254 4.74 5.68 18.68
N LEU A 255 5.44 5.67 17.54
CA LEU A 255 4.81 5.96 16.24
C LEU A 255 3.97 4.77 15.78
N GLY A 256 2.75 5.05 15.31
CA GLY A 256 1.93 4.08 14.58
C GLY A 256 2.38 3.91 13.12
N ARG A 257 1.90 2.85 12.45
CA ARG A 257 2.32 2.49 11.08
C ARG A 257 2.20 3.63 10.06
N GLU A 258 1.08 4.37 10.04
CA GLU A 258 0.93 5.51 9.12
C GLU A 258 1.95 6.63 9.37
N GLN A 259 2.28 6.89 10.64
CA GLN A 259 3.30 7.87 11.01
C GLN A 259 4.69 7.39 10.58
N ILE A 260 4.95 6.08 10.65
CA ILE A 260 6.20 5.48 10.14
C ILE A 260 6.29 5.62 8.62
N LEU A 261 5.22 5.27 7.89
CA LEU A 261 5.13 5.44 6.44
C LEU A 261 5.45 6.88 6.02
N PHE A 262 4.81 7.85 6.67
CA PHE A 262 5.04 9.27 6.40
C PHE A 262 6.45 9.73 6.81
N ALA A 263 6.95 9.32 7.98
CA ALA A 263 8.30 9.68 8.43
C ALA A 263 9.39 9.14 7.49
N ASN A 264 9.22 7.92 6.99
CA ASN A 264 10.10 7.34 5.97
C ASN A 264 10.01 8.09 4.65
N PHE A 265 8.78 8.41 4.19
CA PHE A 265 8.59 9.22 2.99
C PHE A 265 9.31 10.56 3.10
N GLU A 266 9.09 11.29 4.20
CA GLU A 266 9.69 12.61 4.44
C GLU A 266 11.23 12.53 4.46
N ALA A 267 11.78 11.52 5.14
CA ALA A 267 13.23 11.31 5.21
C ALA A 267 13.82 11.00 3.82
N LEU A 268 13.24 10.04 3.10
CA LEU A 268 13.74 9.62 1.78
C LEU A 268 13.54 10.69 0.71
N PHE A 269 12.46 11.47 0.79
CA PHE A 269 12.21 12.58 -0.13
C PHE A 269 13.34 13.61 -0.07
N ARG A 270 13.80 13.94 1.15
CA ARG A 270 14.94 14.85 1.35
C ARG A 270 16.27 14.19 1.03
N ASP A 271 16.52 12.99 1.55
CA ASP A 271 17.81 12.31 1.44
C ASP A 271 18.15 11.94 -0.01
N LEU A 272 17.13 11.61 -0.82
CA LEU A 272 17.27 11.25 -2.23
C LEU A 272 16.98 12.41 -3.19
N GLN A 273 16.75 13.63 -2.68
CA GLN A 273 16.45 14.83 -3.46
C GLN A 273 15.33 14.62 -4.49
N LEU A 274 14.20 14.10 -4.01
CA LEU A 274 13.07 13.71 -4.87
C LEU A 274 12.23 14.90 -5.33
N GLU A 275 12.58 16.15 -5.00
CA GLU A 275 11.81 17.36 -5.32
C GLU A 275 11.46 17.48 -6.80
N ASN A 276 12.36 17.01 -7.67
CA ASN A 276 12.21 17.09 -9.13
C ASN A 276 11.91 15.73 -9.78
N GLU A 277 11.62 14.68 -8.98
CA GLU A 277 11.26 13.36 -9.48
C GLU A 277 9.75 13.13 -9.41
N LYS A 278 9.19 12.50 -10.45
CA LYS A 278 7.84 11.93 -10.43
C LYS A 278 7.89 10.54 -9.77
N LEU A 279 6.97 10.29 -8.85
CA LEU A 279 6.93 9.12 -7.96
C LEU A 279 5.63 8.34 -8.17
N TYR A 280 5.68 7.01 -8.15
CA TYR A 280 4.49 6.17 -8.31
C TYR A 280 4.49 4.97 -7.37
N GLY A 281 3.33 4.49 -6.92
CA GLY A 281 3.26 3.17 -6.29
C GLY A 281 1.85 2.61 -6.11
N LEU A 282 1.78 1.29 -6.02
CA LEU A 282 0.63 0.51 -5.55
C LEU A 282 0.65 0.35 -4.03
N TRP A 283 -0.49 0.59 -3.40
CA TRP A 283 -0.68 0.58 -1.95
C TRP A 283 -2.00 -0.09 -1.56
N GLY A 284 -2.10 -0.56 -0.32
CA GLY A 284 -3.38 -0.80 0.33
C GLY A 284 -4.29 0.43 0.24
N LEU A 285 -5.57 0.20 -0.06
CA LEU A 285 -6.53 1.23 -0.49
C LEU A 285 -6.66 2.43 0.45
N ALA A 286 -6.43 2.24 1.75
CA ALA A 286 -6.59 3.29 2.74
C ALA A 286 -5.44 4.32 2.63
N HIS A 287 -4.22 3.88 2.31
CA HIS A 287 -3.04 4.74 2.28
C HIS A 287 -3.09 5.82 1.19
N VAL A 288 -3.95 5.65 0.17
CA VAL A 288 -4.08 6.62 -0.93
C VAL A 288 -5.15 7.68 -0.69
N LEU A 289 -5.86 7.63 0.44
CA LEU A 289 -6.91 8.59 0.78
C LEU A 289 -6.31 9.94 1.21
N GLN A 290 -6.67 11.00 0.49
CA GLN A 290 -6.09 12.34 0.59
C GLN A 290 -6.73 13.25 1.63
N SER A 291 -7.90 12.86 2.15
CA SER A 291 -8.63 13.57 3.20
C SER A 291 -8.75 12.70 4.45
N PRO A 292 -8.91 13.30 5.65
CA PRO A 292 -9.15 12.53 6.86
C PRO A 292 -10.41 11.65 6.75
N ILE A 293 -10.31 10.43 7.27
CA ILE A 293 -11.48 9.58 7.53
C ILE A 293 -12.10 9.97 8.88
N GLN A 294 -13.21 9.35 9.25
CA GLN A 294 -13.89 9.60 10.52
C GLN A 294 -12.93 9.53 11.71
N GLY A 295 -13.10 10.45 12.67
CA GLY A 295 -12.17 10.63 13.78
C GLY A 295 -10.93 11.46 13.43
N GLU A 296 -10.96 12.23 12.33
CA GLU A 296 -9.88 13.10 11.86
C GLU A 296 -8.55 12.36 11.60
N THR A 297 -8.64 11.04 11.38
CA THR A 297 -7.46 10.20 11.15
C THR A 297 -6.98 10.41 9.73
N ARG A 298 -5.73 10.86 9.60
CA ARG A 298 -5.02 10.98 8.32
C ARG A 298 -4.21 9.71 8.08
N LEU A 299 -4.30 9.20 6.86
CA LEU A 299 -3.48 8.11 6.34
C LEU A 299 -2.36 8.69 5.46
N LEU A 300 -1.44 7.86 4.96
CA LEU A 300 -0.22 8.29 4.26
C LEU A 300 -0.44 9.47 3.28
N ALA A 301 -1.32 9.35 2.28
CA ALA A 301 -1.55 10.42 1.30
C ALA A 301 -2.10 11.70 1.96
N GLY A 302 -3.03 11.57 2.91
CA GLY A 302 -3.53 12.70 3.69
C GLY A 302 -2.47 13.36 4.59
N MET A 303 -1.53 12.59 5.14
CA MET A 303 -0.38 13.12 5.89
C MET A 303 0.57 13.88 4.97
N ILE A 304 0.85 13.36 3.77
CA ILE A 304 1.68 14.05 2.75
C ILE A 304 1.04 15.38 2.37
N ARG A 305 -0.27 15.41 2.10
CA ARG A 305 -0.98 16.64 1.75
C ARG A 305 -1.03 17.68 2.86
N ALA A 306 -1.06 17.23 4.11
CA ALA A 306 -1.04 18.11 5.27
C ALA A 306 0.39 18.54 5.67
N SER A 307 1.42 18.06 4.98
CA SER A 307 2.82 18.33 5.31
C SER A 307 3.33 19.63 4.71
N LYS A 308 4.57 19.99 5.06
CA LYS A 308 5.32 21.12 4.46
C LYS A 308 6.20 20.69 3.28
N LEU A 309 6.06 19.45 2.80
CA LEU A 309 6.87 18.98 1.67
C LEU A 309 6.41 19.67 0.38
N PRO A 310 7.33 19.98 -0.56
CA PRO A 310 6.98 20.56 -1.86
C PRO A 310 5.99 19.75 -2.72
N VAL A 311 5.80 18.47 -2.38
CA VAL A 311 4.87 17.54 -3.05
C VAL A 311 3.45 17.58 -2.49
N HIS A 312 3.20 18.31 -1.38
CA HIS A 312 1.94 18.26 -0.64
C HIS A 312 0.67 18.57 -1.46
N ASP A 313 0.76 19.41 -2.48
CA ASP A 313 -0.33 19.82 -3.37
C ASP A 313 -0.28 19.12 -4.74
N LYS A 314 0.63 18.15 -4.90
CA LYS A 314 0.93 17.46 -6.17
C LYS A 314 0.74 15.95 -6.03
N VAL A 315 -0.34 15.53 -5.35
CA VAL A 315 -0.69 14.13 -5.12
C VAL A 315 -1.96 13.79 -5.90
N VAL A 316 -1.92 12.73 -6.70
CA VAL A 316 -3.09 12.18 -7.37
C VAL A 316 -3.29 10.71 -7.01
N SER A 317 -4.52 10.36 -6.67
CA SER A 317 -4.89 9.02 -6.20
C SER A 317 -5.92 8.37 -7.13
N VAL A 318 -5.65 7.11 -7.48
CA VAL A 318 -6.56 6.18 -8.16
C VAL A 318 -6.92 5.08 -7.17
N LEU A 319 -8.21 4.84 -6.95
CA LEU A 319 -8.71 3.87 -5.99
C LEU A 319 -9.41 2.70 -6.68
N ALA A 320 -8.86 1.49 -6.55
CA ALA A 320 -9.45 0.28 -7.11
C ALA A 320 -10.63 -0.22 -6.26
N MET A 321 -11.70 -0.56 -6.96
CA MET A 321 -12.96 -1.09 -6.43
C MET A 321 -13.29 -2.37 -7.20
N PHE A 322 -13.98 -3.30 -6.55
CA PHE A 322 -14.17 -4.66 -7.08
C PHE A 322 -15.64 -5.04 -7.12
N SER A 323 -16.05 -5.70 -8.21
CA SER A 323 -17.35 -6.34 -8.37
C SER A 323 -17.17 -7.67 -9.08
N GLY A 324 -17.81 -8.73 -8.60
CA GLY A 324 -17.69 -10.08 -9.18
C GLY A 324 -16.28 -10.70 -9.14
N CYS A 325 -15.32 -10.08 -8.43
CA CYS A 325 -13.96 -10.60 -8.35
C CYS A 325 -13.84 -11.72 -7.30
N ARG A 326 -12.83 -12.56 -7.47
CA ARG A 326 -12.35 -13.47 -6.44
C ARG A 326 -11.08 -12.88 -5.83
N MET A 327 -10.95 -12.98 -4.52
CA MET A 327 -9.85 -12.45 -3.72
C MET A 327 -9.17 -13.60 -2.98
N LEU A 328 -7.85 -13.69 -3.03
CA LEU A 328 -7.10 -14.56 -2.13
C LEU A 328 -7.14 -13.96 -0.73
N TYR A 329 -7.57 -14.71 0.28
CA TYR A 329 -7.64 -14.22 1.66
C TYR A 329 -7.15 -15.30 2.63
N PRO A 330 -6.43 -14.95 3.72
CA PRO A 330 -5.99 -15.94 4.70
C PRO A 330 -7.19 -16.63 5.37
N THR A 331 -7.27 -17.97 5.31
CA THR A 331 -8.43 -18.74 5.81
C THR A 331 -8.73 -18.42 7.28
N ALA A 332 -7.68 -18.28 8.11
CA ALA A 332 -7.81 -17.97 9.53
C ALA A 332 -8.49 -16.63 9.83
N GLY A 333 -8.50 -15.70 8.85
CA GLY A 333 -9.15 -14.40 8.98
C GLY A 333 -10.64 -14.40 8.60
N LEU A 334 -11.22 -15.55 8.24
CA LEU A 334 -12.62 -15.68 7.83
C LEU A 334 -13.42 -16.51 8.84
N PRO A 335 -14.70 -16.17 9.07
CA PRO A 335 -15.62 -17.07 9.77
C PRO A 335 -15.70 -18.43 9.08
N PRO A 336 -15.91 -19.55 9.81
CA PRO A 336 -15.95 -20.90 9.24
C PRO A 336 -16.92 -21.05 8.05
N ALA A 337 -18.06 -20.36 8.09
CA ALA A 337 -19.05 -20.40 7.02
C ALA A 337 -18.58 -19.79 5.68
N TRP A 338 -17.47 -19.04 5.67
CA TRP A 338 -16.90 -18.41 4.48
C TRP A 338 -15.54 -18.99 4.08
N GLN A 339 -15.08 -20.05 4.74
CA GLN A 339 -13.84 -20.74 4.40
C GLN A 339 -14.08 -21.76 3.28
N ASP A 340 -13.13 -21.88 2.34
CA ASP A 340 -13.19 -22.94 1.32
C ASP A 340 -12.99 -24.31 1.99
N ALA A 341 -13.88 -25.27 1.70
CA ALA A 341 -13.79 -26.60 2.28
C ALA A 341 -12.46 -27.29 1.95
N GLY A 342 -11.76 -27.79 2.98
CA GLY A 342 -10.49 -28.48 2.84
C GLY A 342 -9.26 -27.59 2.63
N GLN A 343 -9.41 -26.26 2.54
CA GLN A 343 -8.28 -25.33 2.41
C GLN A 343 -7.85 -24.78 3.77
N GLN A 344 -6.61 -25.05 4.18
CA GLN A 344 -6.12 -24.66 5.51
C GLN A 344 -5.46 -23.27 5.53
N THR A 345 -4.83 -22.84 4.44
CA THR A 345 -4.01 -21.61 4.43
C THR A 345 -4.76 -20.42 3.85
N TYR A 346 -5.34 -20.57 2.67
CA TYR A 346 -6.02 -19.50 1.95
C TYR A 346 -7.39 -19.94 1.46
N THR A 347 -8.32 -19.00 1.49
CA THR A 347 -9.64 -19.12 0.90
C THR A 347 -9.72 -18.13 -0.26
N ARG A 348 -10.32 -18.54 -1.38
CA ARG A 348 -10.70 -17.62 -2.44
C ARG A 348 -12.11 -17.13 -2.12
N THR A 349 -12.30 -15.82 -1.97
CA THR A 349 -13.57 -15.25 -1.52
C THR A 349 -14.02 -14.09 -2.41
N ASP A 350 -15.32 -13.89 -2.53
CA ASP A 350 -15.95 -12.75 -3.20
C ASP A 350 -16.63 -11.79 -2.22
N LYS A 351 -16.56 -12.10 -0.92
CA LYS A 351 -17.41 -11.48 0.10
C LYS A 351 -17.09 -10.01 0.35
N PHE A 352 -15.86 -9.60 0.05
CA PHE A 352 -15.34 -8.23 0.18
C PHE A 352 -15.36 -7.43 -1.12
N ASN A 353 -15.98 -7.94 -2.20
CA ASN A 353 -16.33 -7.07 -3.32
C ASN A 353 -17.18 -5.90 -2.82
N HIS A 354 -17.14 -4.77 -3.52
CA HIS A 354 -17.84 -3.54 -3.16
C HIS A 354 -19.33 -3.54 -3.54
N ASP A 355 -19.81 -4.66 -4.08
CA ASP A 355 -21.22 -5.06 -4.18
C ASP A 355 -21.49 -6.37 -3.40
N GLY A 356 -20.54 -6.78 -2.55
CA GLY A 356 -20.58 -8.01 -1.79
C GLY A 356 -21.35 -7.87 -0.46
N PRO A 357 -21.57 -8.98 0.25
CA PRO A 357 -22.31 -8.96 1.50
C PRO A 357 -21.59 -8.22 2.64
N LEU A 358 -20.26 -8.06 2.59
CA LEU A 358 -19.47 -7.47 3.68
C LEU A 358 -19.11 -6.01 3.48
N THR A 359 -19.11 -5.55 2.24
CA THR A 359 -18.67 -4.21 1.87
C THR A 359 -19.50 -3.76 0.68
N VAL A 360 -20.20 -2.63 0.82
CA VAL A 360 -21.06 -2.10 -0.24
C VAL A 360 -20.73 -0.64 -0.45
N LEU A 361 -20.23 -0.30 -1.63
CA LEU A 361 -20.06 1.07 -2.08
C LEU A 361 -21.41 1.64 -2.50
N ALA A 362 -21.80 2.78 -1.93
CA ALA A 362 -22.97 3.52 -2.38
C ALA A 362 -22.79 3.94 -3.86
N GLY A 363 -23.78 3.61 -4.71
CA GLY A 363 -23.72 3.86 -6.15
C GLY A 363 -23.00 2.79 -6.98
N ILE A 364 -22.60 1.65 -6.40
CA ILE A 364 -21.93 0.57 -7.17
C ILE A 364 -22.77 0.04 -8.34
N GLU A 365 -24.10 -0.03 -8.18
CA GLU A 365 -25.00 -0.46 -9.27
C GLU A 365 -25.02 0.54 -10.44
N GLU A 366 -24.89 1.85 -10.17
CA GLU A 366 -24.74 2.86 -11.23
C GLU A 366 -23.46 2.60 -12.05
N LEU A 367 -22.34 2.35 -11.38
CA LEU A 367 -21.08 2.02 -12.05
C LEU A 367 -21.17 0.71 -12.85
N LYS A 368 -21.89 -0.30 -12.33
CA LYS A 368 -22.10 -1.58 -13.02
C LYS A 368 -22.97 -1.45 -14.26
N GLN A 369 -24.02 -0.63 -14.23
CA GLN A 369 -24.87 -0.36 -15.40
C GLN A 369 -24.11 0.31 -16.54
N ARG A 370 -23.08 1.10 -16.20
CA ARG A 370 -22.25 1.83 -17.16
C ARG A 370 -21.02 1.04 -17.64
N THR A 371 -20.81 -0.17 -17.13
CA THR A 371 -19.65 -1.01 -17.44
C THR A 371 -20.08 -2.41 -17.87
N ARG A 372 -19.13 -3.19 -18.40
CA ARG A 372 -19.38 -4.57 -18.82
C ARG A 372 -18.76 -5.57 -17.83
N PRO A 373 -19.36 -6.74 -17.61
CA PRO A 373 -18.67 -7.86 -16.96
C PRO A 373 -17.28 -8.10 -17.57
N GLY A 374 -16.31 -8.46 -16.75
CA GLY A 374 -14.90 -8.67 -17.13
C GLY A 374 -14.11 -7.40 -17.47
N SER A 375 -14.73 -6.22 -17.47
CA SER A 375 -14.05 -4.96 -17.77
C SER A 375 -13.26 -4.42 -16.58
N THR A 376 -12.26 -3.61 -16.89
CA THR A 376 -11.63 -2.70 -15.94
C THR A 376 -11.90 -1.29 -16.45
N THR A 377 -12.53 -0.42 -15.65
CA THR A 377 -12.96 0.90 -16.10
C THR A 377 -12.53 1.97 -15.11
N LEU A 378 -11.86 3.00 -15.64
CA LEU A 378 -11.44 4.18 -14.89
C LEU A 378 -12.55 5.24 -14.93
N PHE A 379 -12.77 5.91 -13.81
CA PHE A 379 -13.75 6.97 -13.62
C PHE A 379 -13.06 8.20 -13.03
N ARG A 380 -13.29 9.39 -13.60
CA ARG A 380 -12.69 10.65 -13.14
C ARG A 380 -13.64 11.41 -12.21
N LEU A 381 -13.42 11.29 -10.91
CA LEU A 381 -14.33 11.79 -9.87
C LEU A 381 -14.25 13.32 -9.68
N ASP A 382 -13.14 13.94 -10.07
CA ASP A 382 -12.90 15.38 -9.92
C ASP A 382 -13.26 16.20 -11.17
N ALA A 383 -13.87 15.56 -12.18
CA ALA A 383 -14.28 16.23 -13.41
C ALA A 383 -15.32 17.32 -13.15
N ALA A 384 -15.22 18.42 -13.90
CA ALA A 384 -16.19 19.51 -13.82
C ALA A 384 -17.61 18.98 -14.10
N GLY A 385 -18.57 19.34 -13.23
CA GLY A 385 -19.96 18.92 -13.34
C GLY A 385 -20.29 17.55 -12.74
N ALA A 386 -19.29 16.71 -12.43
CA ALA A 386 -19.52 15.41 -11.82
C ALA A 386 -20.13 15.55 -10.41
N ALA A 387 -21.13 14.72 -10.10
CA ALA A 387 -21.81 14.73 -8.80
C ALA A 387 -20.84 14.53 -7.62
N THR A 388 -19.80 13.71 -7.83
CA THR A 388 -18.72 13.39 -6.88
C THR A 388 -17.88 14.58 -6.43
N THR A 389 -17.98 15.74 -7.09
CA THR A 389 -17.35 17.00 -6.64
C THR A 389 -18.14 17.72 -5.55
N ARG A 390 -19.39 17.30 -5.31
CA ARG A 390 -20.32 17.91 -4.35
C ARG A 390 -20.91 16.91 -3.37
N GLN A 391 -20.97 15.63 -3.75
CA GLN A 391 -21.57 14.56 -2.96
C GLN A 391 -20.50 13.69 -2.29
N PRO A 392 -20.73 13.23 -1.05
CA PRO A 392 -19.82 12.33 -0.37
C PRO A 392 -19.84 10.92 -1.00
N ILE A 393 -18.74 10.20 -0.83
CA ILE A 393 -18.69 8.75 -1.05
C ILE A 393 -19.01 8.04 0.27
N ALA A 394 -19.64 6.87 0.20
CA ALA A 394 -19.95 6.07 1.38
C ALA A 394 -19.74 4.58 1.10
N VAL A 395 -19.19 3.88 2.09
CA VAL A 395 -19.06 2.42 2.08
C VAL A 395 -19.77 1.90 3.31
N ARG A 396 -20.67 0.94 3.12
CA ARG A 396 -21.38 0.25 4.19
C ARG A 396 -20.71 -1.10 4.43
N TYR A 397 -20.54 -1.43 5.71
CA TYR A 397 -20.01 -2.72 6.14
C TYR A 397 -21.11 -3.59 6.75
N ALA A 398 -20.95 -4.90 6.66
CA ALA A 398 -21.82 -5.83 7.38
C ALA A 398 -21.66 -5.69 8.91
N LEU A 399 -22.71 -6.10 9.64
CA LEU A 399 -22.62 -6.25 11.08
C LEU A 399 -21.51 -7.25 11.43
N GLY A 400 -20.70 -6.92 12.43
CA GLY A 400 -19.59 -7.76 12.88
C GLY A 400 -18.22 -7.44 12.27
N ILE A 401 -18.15 -6.61 11.22
CA ILE A 401 -16.84 -6.09 10.75
C ILE A 401 -16.30 -5.13 11.83
N PRO A 402 -15.10 -5.37 12.40
CA PRO A 402 -14.54 -4.52 13.44
C PRO A 402 -14.43 -3.06 12.98
N ALA A 403 -14.76 -2.10 13.86
CA ALA A 403 -14.73 -0.67 13.51
C ALA A 403 -13.35 -0.21 12.98
N GLY A 404 -12.26 -0.76 13.51
CA GLY A 404 -10.90 -0.46 13.03
C GLY A 404 -10.56 -1.00 11.62
N GLN A 405 -11.43 -1.84 11.04
CA GLN A 405 -11.31 -2.34 9.66
C GLN A 405 -12.28 -1.64 8.70
N GLN A 406 -13.12 -0.74 9.21
CA GLN A 406 -14.07 0.02 8.40
C GLN A 406 -13.47 1.36 7.99
N ILE A 407 -13.67 1.74 6.74
CA ILE A 407 -13.38 3.09 6.27
C ILE A 407 -14.67 3.89 6.28
N GLN A 408 -14.69 4.89 7.15
CA GLN A 408 -15.83 5.79 7.30
C GLN A 408 -15.43 7.15 6.73
N PHE A 409 -15.99 7.49 5.57
CA PHE A 409 -15.78 8.78 4.92
C PHE A 409 -16.61 9.87 5.62
N SER A 410 -16.11 11.10 5.62
CA SER A 410 -16.84 12.24 6.15
C SER A 410 -18.01 12.59 5.23
N PRO A 411 -19.25 12.70 5.74
CA PRO A 411 -20.39 13.11 4.93
C PRO A 411 -20.33 14.60 4.52
N ARG A 412 -19.36 15.36 5.06
CA ARG A 412 -19.16 16.79 4.76
C ARG A 412 -18.19 17.05 3.61
N LEU A 413 -17.47 16.02 3.18
CA LEU A 413 -16.46 16.15 2.12
C LEU A 413 -16.96 15.45 0.86
N PRO A 414 -16.73 16.02 -0.33
CA PRO A 414 -17.06 15.36 -1.57
C PRO A 414 -16.17 14.13 -1.79
N ALA A 415 -16.64 13.17 -2.57
CA ALA A 415 -15.87 11.97 -2.95
C ALA A 415 -14.49 12.34 -3.55
N SER A 416 -14.45 13.37 -4.38
CA SER A 416 -13.22 13.86 -5.03
C SER A 416 -12.18 14.45 -4.07
N ALA A 417 -12.55 14.74 -2.82
CA ALA A 417 -11.58 15.19 -1.80
C ALA A 417 -10.68 14.04 -1.34
N TYR A 418 -11.16 12.79 -1.44
CA TYR A 418 -10.43 11.60 -1.02
C TYR A 418 -9.52 11.05 -2.12
N VAL A 419 -10.03 10.94 -3.34
CA VAL A 419 -9.30 10.44 -4.52
C VAL A 419 -9.85 11.07 -5.80
N GLN A 420 -9.01 11.26 -6.81
CA GLN A 420 -9.41 11.88 -8.08
C GLN A 420 -9.99 10.85 -9.05
N TYR A 421 -9.57 9.59 -8.94
CA TYR A 421 -10.02 8.54 -9.84
C TYR A 421 -10.47 7.28 -9.08
N LEU A 422 -11.45 6.61 -9.64
CA LEU A 422 -11.90 5.28 -9.23
C LEU A 422 -11.66 4.29 -10.37
N LEU A 423 -11.11 3.12 -10.06
CA LEU A 423 -10.90 2.03 -11.00
C LEU A 423 -11.82 0.86 -10.63
N LEU A 424 -12.91 0.64 -11.37
CA LEU A 424 -13.77 -0.52 -11.16
C LEU A 424 -13.20 -1.73 -11.92
N VAL A 425 -12.80 -2.75 -11.18
CA VAL A 425 -12.35 -4.05 -11.70
C VAL A 425 -13.51 -5.03 -11.59
N ARG A 426 -13.89 -5.64 -12.71
CA ARG A 426 -14.97 -6.63 -12.78
C ARG A 426 -14.46 -8.02 -13.13
N ASP A 427 -14.97 -9.02 -12.42
CA ASP A 427 -14.79 -10.45 -12.70
C ASP A 427 -13.33 -10.91 -12.82
N SER A 428 -12.44 -10.31 -12.02
CA SER A 428 -11.05 -10.77 -11.91
C SER A 428 -10.95 -12.01 -11.03
N LYS A 429 -10.07 -12.93 -11.41
CA LYS A 429 -9.65 -14.02 -10.53
C LYS A 429 -8.87 -13.50 -9.31
N ALA A 430 -8.78 -14.36 -8.30
CA ALA A 430 -7.85 -14.19 -7.19
C ALA A 430 -6.41 -14.33 -7.67
N VAL A 431 -5.47 -13.71 -6.96
CA VAL A 431 -4.06 -14.05 -7.09
C VAL A 431 -3.80 -15.49 -6.62
N GLU A 432 -2.76 -16.11 -7.15
CA GLU A 432 -2.33 -17.45 -6.76
C GLU A 432 -1.26 -17.36 -5.65
N PRO A 433 -1.43 -18.02 -4.50
CA PRO A 433 -0.43 -17.97 -3.44
C PRO A 433 0.88 -18.63 -3.92
N LEU A 434 2.02 -18.05 -3.54
CA LEU A 434 3.29 -18.75 -3.65
C LEU A 434 3.30 -19.90 -2.64
N GLN A 435 3.73 -21.07 -3.12
CA GLN A 435 3.93 -22.22 -2.24
C GLN A 435 5.25 -22.04 -1.45
N PRO A 436 5.33 -22.55 -0.22
CA PRO A 436 6.54 -22.52 0.61
C PRO A 436 7.79 -23.13 -0.05
#